data_AF-A0A838S0H9-F1
#
_entry.id   AF-A0A838S0H9-F1
#
_cell.length_a   1.000
_cell.length_b   1.000
_cell.length_c   1.000
_cell.angle_alpha   90.00
_cell.angle_beta   90.00
_cell.angle_gamma   90.00
#
_symmetry.space_group_name_H-M   'P 1'
#
loop_
_entity.id
_entity.type
_entity.pdbx_description
1 polymer ?
#
loop_
_entity_poly.entity_id
_entity_poly.type
_entity_poly.pdbx_seq_one_letter_code
_entity_poly.pdbx_strand_id
1 'polypeptide(L)'
;MNRLTGIRMKMWLVIVGIFVLGCVTGASLNGVYRSQAGGGRRGMHNRRGERGDYFEKMRRDLNLNDEQSAQVRVILEETGNEYHTLHAESRPRYDAIRQSARTRIRFVLTPEQQQIFDRKAAERDAKHGERKRSGP
;
A
#
# COMPACT_ATOMS: atom_id res chain seq x y z
N MET A 1 45.12 -40.25 9.29
CA MET A 1 44.39 -38.95 9.30
C MET A 1 43.13 -39.10 8.45
N ASN A 2 41.92 -38.87 8.99
CA ASN A 2 40.64 -38.61 8.27
C ASN A 2 39.38 -38.68 9.16
N ARG A 3 39.49 -38.81 10.50
CA ARG A 3 38.30 -38.70 11.38
C ARG A 3 37.77 -37.26 11.48
N LEU A 4 38.64 -36.26 11.31
CA LEU A 4 38.30 -34.83 11.43
C LEU A 4 37.52 -34.29 10.23
N THR A 5 37.78 -34.78 9.00
CA THR A 5 37.04 -34.42 7.79
C THR A 5 35.63 -35.02 7.77
N GLY A 6 35.48 -36.27 8.23
CA GLY A 6 34.16 -36.91 8.37
C GLY A 6 33.24 -36.19 9.39
N ILE A 7 33.79 -35.71 10.50
CA ILE A 7 33.03 -34.92 11.50
C ILE A 7 32.67 -33.54 10.95
N ARG A 8 33.60 -32.88 10.23
CA ARG A 8 33.34 -31.59 9.57
C ARG A 8 32.23 -31.69 8.52
N MET A 9 32.21 -32.78 7.74
CA MET A 9 31.17 -33.04 6.74
C MET A 9 29.82 -33.35 7.39
N LYS A 10 29.79 -34.11 8.49
CA LYS A 10 28.57 -34.34 9.28
C LYS A 10 28.02 -33.05 9.90
N MET A 11 28.89 -32.19 10.45
CA MET A 11 28.51 -30.88 10.99
C MET A 11 27.94 -29.98 9.89
N TRP A 12 28.54 -29.99 8.68
CA TRP A 12 28.01 -29.28 7.52
C TRP A 12 26.63 -29.80 7.09
N LEU A 13 26.41 -31.12 7.08
CA LEU A 13 25.11 -31.71 6.78
C LEU A 13 24.03 -31.33 7.81
N VAL A 14 24.39 -31.23 9.09
CA VAL A 14 23.47 -30.78 10.15
C VAL A 14 23.12 -29.29 9.97
N ILE A 15 24.11 -28.43 9.66
CA ILE A 15 23.88 -26.99 9.41
C ILE A 15 23.01 -26.78 8.18
N VAL A 16 23.29 -27.48 7.07
CA VAL A 16 22.45 -27.43 5.86
C VAL A 16 21.06 -27.99 6.15
N GLY A 17 20.94 -29.05 6.95
CA GLY A 17 19.66 -29.60 7.38
C GLY A 17 18.83 -28.59 8.18
N ILE A 18 19.42 -27.90 9.15
CA ILE A 18 18.77 -26.83 9.94
C ILE A 18 18.41 -25.64 9.04
N PHE A 19 19.26 -25.28 8.08
CA PHE A 19 18.99 -24.20 7.12
C PHE A 19 17.83 -24.54 6.19
N VAL A 20 17.77 -25.78 5.67
CA VAL A 20 16.65 -26.26 4.85
C VAL A 20 15.37 -26.32 5.68
N LEU A 21 15.43 -26.80 6.94
CA LEU A 21 14.29 -26.79 7.84
C LEU A 21 13.80 -25.37 8.11
N GLY A 22 14.72 -24.43 8.36
CA GLY A 22 14.44 -23.00 8.55
C GLY A 22 13.90 -22.32 7.28
N CYS A 23 14.36 -22.70 6.10
CA CYS A 23 13.82 -22.26 4.81
C CYS A 23 12.40 -22.79 4.59
N VAL A 24 12.12 -24.04 4.97
CA VAL A 24 10.77 -24.62 4.88
C VAL A 24 9.83 -23.91 5.86
N THR A 25 10.24 -23.70 7.12
CA THR A 25 9.46 -22.94 8.11
C THR A 25 9.26 -21.47 7.70
N GLY A 26 10.28 -20.83 7.12
CA GLY A 26 10.20 -19.46 6.59
C GLY A 26 9.32 -19.35 5.34
N ALA A 27 9.32 -20.37 4.47
CA ALA A 27 8.46 -20.43 3.30
C ALA A 27 6.98 -20.65 3.67
N SER A 28 6.69 -21.40 4.75
CA SER A 28 5.33 -21.57 5.26
C SER A 28 4.75 -20.27 5.87
N LEU A 29 5.59 -19.44 6.49
CA LEU A 29 5.18 -18.12 6.96
C LEU A 29 4.95 -17.15 5.80
N ASN A 30 5.70 -17.24 4.70
CA ASN A 30 5.49 -16.37 3.54
C ASN A 30 4.24 -16.73 2.70
N GLY A 31 3.60 -17.90 2.92
CA GLY A 31 2.32 -18.24 2.31
C GLY A 31 1.13 -17.63 3.05
N VAL A 32 1.14 -17.73 4.38
CA VAL A 32 0.02 -17.28 5.24
C VAL A 32 0.16 -15.81 5.64
N TYR A 33 1.37 -15.29 5.86
CA TYR A 33 1.57 -13.84 5.99
C TYR A 33 1.39 -13.12 4.68
N ARG A 34 1.49 -13.76 3.52
CA ARG A 34 1.20 -13.12 2.22
C ARG A 34 -0.25 -13.30 1.79
N SER A 35 -1.04 -14.13 2.45
CA SER A 35 -2.51 -14.04 2.40
C SER A 35 -3.08 -13.04 3.42
N GLN A 36 -2.37 -12.75 4.53
CA GLN A 36 -2.80 -11.75 5.52
C GLN A 36 -2.20 -10.34 5.26
N ALA A 37 -0.97 -10.24 4.74
CA ALA A 37 -0.35 -9.03 4.19
C ALA A 37 -0.55 -8.88 2.67
N GLY A 38 -1.20 -9.86 2.02
CA GLY A 38 -1.73 -9.76 0.67
C GLY A 38 -3.09 -9.08 0.56
N GLY A 39 -3.64 -8.59 1.69
CA GLY A 39 -4.79 -7.69 1.70
C GLY A 39 -4.51 -6.33 1.03
N GLY A 40 -3.25 -5.97 0.77
CA GLY A 40 -2.87 -4.67 0.18
C GLY A 40 -3.04 -4.55 -1.35
N ARG A 41 -3.62 -5.56 -2.01
CA ARG A 41 -3.94 -5.51 -3.45
C ARG A 41 -5.34 -6.06 -3.78
N ARG A 42 -6.29 -5.91 -2.85
CA ARG A 42 -7.71 -5.92 -3.22
C ARG A 42 -8.09 -4.51 -3.62
N GLY A 43 -8.37 -4.38 -4.91
CA GLY A 43 -9.25 -3.39 -5.53
C GLY A 43 -9.36 -2.04 -4.86
N MET A 44 -8.88 -1.02 -5.55
CA MET A 44 -9.66 0.20 -5.71
C MET A 44 -11.00 -0.18 -6.37
N HIS A 45 -11.90 -0.83 -5.62
CA HIS A 45 -13.22 -1.26 -6.09
C HIS A 45 -14.25 -0.67 -5.13
N ASN A 46 -14.96 0.35 -5.62
CA ASN A 46 -16.16 0.92 -5.03
C ASN A 46 -16.04 1.49 -3.61
N ARG A 47 -15.37 2.65 -3.46
CA ARG A 47 -15.57 3.51 -2.27
C ARG A 47 -17.04 3.85 -2.01
N ARG A 48 -17.90 3.84 -3.05
CA ARG A 48 -19.35 4.05 -2.91
C ARG A 48 -20.05 2.84 -2.26
N GLY A 49 -19.56 1.62 -2.51
CA GLY A 49 -20.02 0.40 -1.85
C GLY A 49 -19.50 0.27 -0.42
N GLU A 50 -18.23 0.61 -0.19
CA GLU A 50 -17.59 0.57 1.14
C GLU A 50 -18.18 1.61 2.12
N ARG A 51 -18.57 2.80 1.64
CA ARG A 51 -19.26 3.81 2.47
C ARG A 51 -20.67 3.36 2.87
N GLY A 52 -21.40 2.74 1.95
CA GLY A 52 -22.70 2.14 2.24
C GLY A 52 -22.57 1.00 3.25
N ASP A 53 -21.58 0.13 3.07
CA ASP A 53 -21.27 -0.98 3.97
C ASP A 53 -20.88 -0.51 5.39
N TYR A 54 -20.12 0.59 5.49
CA TYR A 54 -19.77 1.20 6.77
C TYR A 54 -20.98 1.80 7.51
N PHE A 55 -21.84 2.54 6.81
CA PHE A 55 -23.05 3.10 7.41
C PHE A 55 -24.00 2.00 7.89
N GLU A 56 -24.27 0.99 7.06
CA GLU A 56 -25.18 -0.10 7.43
C GLU A 56 -24.63 -0.95 8.58
N LYS A 57 -23.30 -1.14 8.63
CA LYS A 57 -22.64 -1.74 9.80
C LYS A 57 -22.86 -0.90 11.07
N MET A 58 -22.63 0.41 11.01
CA MET A 58 -22.82 1.31 12.15
C MET A 58 -24.28 1.34 12.61
N ARG A 59 -25.22 1.39 11.67
CA ARG A 59 -26.65 1.34 11.94
C ARG A 59 -27.02 0.09 12.74
N ARG A 60 -26.56 -1.08 12.31
CA ARG A 60 -26.81 -2.35 12.99
C ARG A 60 -26.11 -2.44 14.34
N ASP A 61 -24.83 -2.12 14.40
CA ASP A 61 -24.02 -2.30 15.60
C ASP A 61 -24.47 -1.35 16.74
N LEU A 62 -25.01 -0.17 16.39
CA LEU A 62 -25.56 0.82 17.34
C LEU A 62 -27.09 0.79 17.48
N ASN A 63 -27.78 -0.09 16.74
CA ASN A 63 -29.24 -0.14 16.65
C ASN A 63 -29.89 1.23 16.43
N LEU A 64 -29.39 1.98 15.45
CA LEU A 64 -29.90 3.33 15.17
C LEU A 64 -31.35 3.25 14.68
N ASN A 65 -32.22 4.07 15.27
CA ASN A 65 -33.56 4.30 14.74
C ASN A 65 -33.51 5.14 13.45
N ASP A 66 -34.65 5.35 12.79
CA ASP A 66 -34.68 6.02 11.49
C ASP A 66 -34.26 7.49 11.55
N GLU A 67 -34.60 8.20 12.63
CA GLU A 67 -34.21 9.60 12.83
C GLU A 67 -32.69 9.73 13.04
N GLN A 68 -32.12 8.89 13.92
CA GLN A 68 -30.67 8.82 14.14
C GLN A 68 -29.92 8.41 12.86
N SER A 69 -30.47 7.46 12.12
CA SER A 69 -29.91 7.00 10.84
C SER A 69 -29.85 8.14 9.82
N ALA A 70 -30.90 8.96 9.72
CA ALA A 70 -30.93 10.12 8.83
C ALA A 70 -29.87 11.16 9.23
N GLN A 71 -29.76 11.49 10.53
CA GLN A 71 -28.77 12.44 11.03
C GLN A 71 -27.33 11.96 10.78
N VAL A 72 -27.04 10.68 11.04
CA VAL A 72 -25.71 10.10 10.80
C VAL A 72 -25.35 10.10 9.32
N ARG A 73 -26.30 9.85 8.40
CA ARG A 73 -26.05 9.96 6.96
C ARG A 73 -25.60 11.36 6.56
N VAL A 74 -26.29 12.39 7.06
CA VAL A 74 -25.94 13.79 6.80
C VAL A 74 -24.52 14.11 7.32
N ILE A 75 -24.22 13.73 8.56
CA ILE A 75 -22.89 13.95 9.16
C ILE A 75 -21.79 13.29 8.32
N LEU A 76 -21.99 12.04 7.89
CA LEU A 76 -20.99 11.33 7.08
C LEU A 76 -20.81 11.94 5.68
N GLU A 77 -21.88 12.48 5.10
CA GLU A 77 -21.83 13.18 3.81
C GLU A 77 -21.07 14.51 3.94
N GLU A 78 -21.43 15.35 4.91
CA GLU A 78 -20.77 16.61 5.22
C GLU A 78 -19.29 16.40 5.51
N THR A 79 -18.96 15.45 6.38
CA THR A 79 -17.57 15.06 6.69
C THR A 79 -16.84 14.63 5.42
N GLY A 80 -17.51 13.86 4.54
CA GLY A 80 -16.94 13.45 3.26
C GLY A 80 -16.60 14.63 2.35
N ASN A 81 -17.45 15.67 2.35
CA ASN A 81 -17.24 16.90 1.60
C ASN A 81 -16.12 17.75 2.20
N GLU A 82 -16.05 17.88 3.52
CA GLU A 82 -14.94 18.55 4.22
C GLU A 82 -13.58 17.94 3.87
N TYR A 83 -13.48 16.62 3.92
CA TYR A 83 -12.26 15.93 3.48
C TYR A 83 -11.94 16.18 2.01
N HIS A 84 -12.95 16.23 1.14
CA HIS A 84 -12.73 16.51 -0.26
C HIS A 84 -12.17 17.93 -0.47
N THR A 85 -12.75 18.92 0.19
CA THR A 85 -12.30 20.31 0.17
C THR A 85 -10.87 20.43 0.68
N LEU A 86 -10.59 19.87 1.87
CA LEU A 86 -9.25 19.86 2.45
C LEU A 86 -8.22 19.22 1.51
N HIS A 87 -8.58 18.11 0.86
CA HIS A 87 -7.71 17.48 -0.14
C HIS A 87 -7.47 18.37 -1.35
N ALA A 88 -8.50 19.05 -1.87
CA ALA A 88 -8.37 19.95 -3.01
C ALA A 88 -7.45 21.13 -2.69
N GLU A 89 -7.59 21.73 -1.50
CA GLU A 89 -6.76 22.84 -1.03
C GLU A 89 -5.31 22.43 -0.73
N SER A 90 -5.12 21.24 -0.18
CA SER A 90 -3.79 20.75 0.21
C SER A 90 -3.00 20.22 -0.98
N ARG A 91 -3.67 19.73 -2.03
CA ARG A 91 -3.02 19.08 -3.18
C ARG A 91 -1.94 19.93 -3.86
N PRO A 92 -2.13 21.23 -4.13
CA PRO A 92 -1.07 22.08 -4.71
C PRO A 92 0.18 22.14 -3.85
N ARG A 93 0.04 22.11 -2.52
CA ARG A 93 1.19 22.13 -1.59
C ARG A 93 2.00 20.84 -1.71
N TYR A 94 1.33 19.69 -1.77
CA TYR A 94 2.00 18.41 -2.00
C TYR A 94 2.68 18.35 -3.37
N ASP A 95 2.01 18.84 -4.42
CA ASP A 95 2.56 18.88 -5.78
C ASP A 95 3.82 19.78 -5.84
N ALA A 96 3.82 20.92 -5.14
CA ALA A 96 4.99 21.79 -5.03
C ALA A 96 6.18 21.12 -4.34
N ILE A 97 5.96 20.43 -3.21
CA ILE A 97 7.00 19.67 -2.50
C ILE A 97 7.58 18.59 -3.41
N ARG A 98 6.71 17.85 -4.10
CA ARG A 98 7.12 16.80 -5.04
C ARG A 98 7.96 17.35 -6.18
N GLN A 99 7.58 18.50 -6.74
CA GLN A 99 8.32 19.14 -7.83
C GLN A 99 9.68 19.67 -7.36
N SER A 100 9.75 20.29 -6.18
CA SER A 100 11.01 20.71 -5.57
C SER A 100 11.96 19.52 -5.37
N ALA A 101 11.46 18.40 -4.82
CA ALA A 101 12.25 17.19 -4.65
C ALA A 101 12.75 16.64 -6.00
N ARG A 102 11.91 16.64 -7.05
CA ARG A 102 12.30 16.23 -8.41
C ARG A 102 13.46 17.06 -8.94
N THR A 103 13.40 18.38 -8.80
CA THR A 103 14.49 19.28 -9.24
C THR A 103 15.79 18.98 -8.51
N ARG A 104 15.74 18.81 -7.18
CA ARG A 104 16.92 18.49 -6.36
C ARG A 104 17.52 17.13 -6.71
N ILE A 105 16.68 16.12 -6.94
CA ILE A 105 17.14 14.79 -7.38
C ILE A 105 17.79 14.91 -8.75
N ARG A 106 17.17 15.60 -9.71
CA ARG A 106 17.72 15.76 -11.06
C ARG A 106 19.12 16.36 -11.06
N PHE A 107 19.40 17.30 -10.17
CA PHE A 107 20.71 17.96 -10.05
C PHE A 107 21.86 17.02 -9.71
N VAL A 108 21.59 15.91 -9.00
CA VAL A 108 22.64 14.95 -8.59
C VAL A 108 22.79 13.76 -9.55
N LEU A 109 22.02 13.73 -10.63
CA LEU A 109 22.01 12.64 -11.60
C LEU A 109 22.85 12.96 -12.84
N THR A 110 23.49 11.94 -13.41
CA THR A 110 24.13 12.06 -14.73
C THR A 110 23.09 12.29 -15.82
N PRO A 111 23.48 12.83 -16.99
CA PRO A 111 22.55 13.06 -18.10
C PRO A 111 21.73 11.81 -18.50
N GLU A 112 22.34 10.63 -18.52
CA GLU A 112 21.68 9.37 -18.86
C GLU A 112 20.66 8.96 -17.78
N GLN A 113 21.02 9.16 -16.51
CA GLN A 113 20.13 8.89 -15.39
C GLN A 113 18.94 9.84 -15.34
N GLN A 114 19.13 11.12 -15.73
CA GLN A 114 18.05 12.09 -15.82
C GLN A 114 16.98 11.66 -16.82
N GLN A 115 17.36 11.15 -17.99
CA GLN A 115 16.39 10.65 -18.98
C GLN A 115 15.55 9.49 -18.43
N ILE A 116 16.19 8.56 -17.70
CA ILE A 116 15.48 7.44 -17.06
C ILE A 116 14.53 7.94 -15.97
N PHE A 117 14.99 8.91 -15.16
CA PHE A 117 14.20 9.50 -14.08
C PHE A 117 12.98 10.25 -14.61
N ASP A 118 13.15 11.08 -15.65
CA ASP A 118 12.09 11.87 -16.27
C ASP A 118 11.00 10.97 -16.87
N ARG A 119 11.38 9.91 -17.59
CA ARG A 119 10.44 8.92 -18.12
C ARG A 119 9.62 8.28 -17.01
N LYS A 120 10.27 7.81 -15.93
CA LYS A 120 9.57 7.21 -14.78
C LYS A 120 8.67 8.23 -14.06
N ALA A 121 9.09 9.48 -13.99
CA ALA A 121 8.30 10.56 -13.41
C ALA A 121 7.03 10.82 -14.23
N ALA A 122 7.16 10.87 -15.57
CA ALA A 122 6.03 11.05 -16.49
C ALA A 122 5.06 9.87 -16.46
N GLU A 123 5.54 8.62 -16.45
CA GLU A 123 4.69 7.43 -16.31
C GLU A 123 3.86 7.46 -15.02
N ARG A 124 4.45 7.90 -13.91
CA ARG A 124 3.74 8.05 -12.63
C ARG A 124 2.68 9.13 -12.70
N ASP A 125 2.97 10.26 -13.36
CA ASP A 125 2.02 11.37 -13.51
C ASP A 125 0.86 11.01 -14.43
N ALA A 126 1.12 10.31 -15.54
CA ALA A 126 0.09 9.78 -16.43
C ALA A 126 -0.87 8.85 -15.68
N LYS A 127 -0.34 7.87 -14.93
CA LYS A 127 -1.17 6.97 -14.10
C LYS A 127 -1.99 7.72 -13.05
N HIS A 128 -1.47 8.82 -12.51
CA HIS A 128 -2.19 9.63 -11.54
C HIS A 128 -3.27 10.52 -12.19
N GLY A 129 -3.01 11.01 -13.40
CA GLY A 129 -3.97 11.75 -14.23
C GLY A 129 -5.11 10.87 -14.73
N GLU A 130 -4.82 9.65 -15.18
CA GLU A 130 -5.81 8.65 -15.60
C GLU A 130 -6.74 8.28 -14.44
N ARG A 131 -6.19 8.02 -13.24
CA ARG A 131 -7.02 7.76 -12.05
C ARG A 131 -7.91 8.94 -11.66
N LYS A 132 -7.54 10.18 -12.00
CA LYS A 132 -8.39 11.36 -11.78
C LYS A 132 -9.47 11.49 -12.85
N ARG A 133 -9.16 11.14 -14.11
CA ARG A 133 -10.13 11.15 -15.22
C ARG A 133 -11.10 9.97 -15.17
N SER A 134 -10.68 8.86 -14.58
CA SER A 134 -11.46 7.62 -14.43
C SER A 134 -12.08 7.46 -13.03
N GLY A 135 -12.03 8.50 -12.18
CA GLY A 135 -12.82 8.57 -10.95
C GLY A 135 -14.24 9.06 -11.28
N PRO A 136 -15.27 8.58 -10.54
CA PRO A 136 -16.70 8.76 -10.87
C PRO A 136 -17.17 10.21 -10.85
#